data_AF-A0A1M4Y5I3-F1
#
_entry.id   AF-A0A1M4Y5I3-F1
#
_cell.length_a   1.000
_cell.length_b   1.000
_cell.length_c   1.000
_cell.angle_alpha   90.00
_cell.angle_beta   90.00
_cell.angle_gamma   90.00
#
_symmetry.space_group_name_H-M   'P 1'
#
loop_
_entity.id
_entity.type
_entity.pdbx_description
1 polymer ?
#
loop_
_entity_poly.entity_id
_entity_poly.type
_entity_poly.pdbx_seq_one_letter_code
_entity_poly.pdbx_strand_id
1 'polypeptide(L)'
;MEYILLVVLLGLLGLFLSEMYRQVTKLNTVRRLIDTYEHDTENPKVIDEMYAFCLKDRKLKKVMAKYNPTKKDFDMIYHKLLMYGNFRKINRFVPISSFFAVYTLDYLLKNKDLDAYTLTKRTMNFFNI
;
A
#
# COMPACT_ATOMS: atom_id res chain seq x y z
N MET A 1 -38.68 -2.96 18.35
CA MET A 1 -37.28 -3.05 18.84
C MET A 1 -36.50 -4.11 18.07
N GLU A 2 -36.97 -5.36 18.01
CA GLU A 2 -36.27 -6.45 17.30
C GLU A 2 -36.05 -6.20 15.80
N TYR A 3 -37.06 -5.73 15.07
CA TYR A 3 -36.91 -5.40 13.64
C TYR A 3 -35.89 -4.28 13.37
N ILE A 4 -35.78 -3.30 14.28
CA ILE A 4 -34.81 -2.21 14.16
C ILE A 4 -33.40 -2.76 14.35
N LEU A 5 -33.20 -3.62 15.37
CA LEU A 5 -31.92 -4.29 15.62
C LEU A 5 -31.51 -5.18 14.45
N LEU A 6 -32.47 -5.90 13.84
CA LEU A 6 -32.22 -6.74 12.66
C LEU A 6 -31.74 -5.90 11.46
N VAL A 7 -32.40 -4.77 11.17
CA VAL A 7 -32.01 -3.87 10.08
C VAL A 7 -30.61 -3.29 10.32
N VAL A 8 -30.31 -2.87 11.54
CA VAL A 8 -28.97 -2.38 11.91
C VAL A 8 -27.92 -3.47 11.72
N LEU A 9 -28.19 -4.70 12.17
CA LEU A 9 -27.28 -5.83 12.00
C LEU A 9 -27.00 -6.13 10.53
N LEU A 10 -28.04 -6.17 9.68
CA LEU A 10 -27.90 -6.38 8.24
C LEU A 10 -27.07 -5.26 7.58
N GLY A 11 -27.27 -4.01 8.00
CA GLY A 11 -26.47 -2.87 7.56
C GLY A 11 -24.99 -3.03 7.92
N LEU A 12 -24.69 -3.41 9.17
CA LEU A 12 -23.32 -3.65 9.63
C LEU A 12 -22.66 -4.82 8.89
N LEU A 13 -23.40 -5.91 8.63
CA LEU A 13 -22.92 -7.04 7.83
C LEU A 13 -22.57 -6.61 6.41
N GLY A 14 -23.42 -5.81 5.75
CA GLY A 14 -23.14 -5.26 4.43
C GLY A 14 -21.87 -4.41 4.39
N LEU A 15 -21.68 -3.55 5.40
CA LEU A 15 -20.46 -2.75 5.53
C LEU A 15 -19.21 -3.62 5.76
N PHE A 16 -19.32 -4.63 6.62
CA PHE A 16 -18.24 -5.57 6.89
C PHE A 16 -17.81 -6.32 5.62
N LEU A 17 -18.77 -6.89 4.89
CA LEU A 17 -18.50 -7.61 3.64
C LEU A 17 -17.89 -6.69 2.58
N SER A 18 -18.36 -5.45 2.47
CA SER A 18 -17.78 -4.45 1.56
C SER A 18 -16.33 -4.13 1.88
N GLU A 19 -15.99 -3.93 3.16
CA GLU A 19 -14.62 -3.69 3.59
C GLU A 19 -13.73 -4.93 3.42
N MET A 20 -14.27 -6.14 3.66
CA MET A 20 -13.55 -7.39 3.39
C MET A 20 -13.24 -7.57 1.91
N TYR A 21 -14.22 -7.37 1.03
CA TYR A 21 -14.02 -7.44 -0.41
C TYR A 21 -12.91 -6.48 -0.89
N ARG A 22 -12.92 -5.23 -0.37
CA ARG A 22 -11.88 -4.23 -0.67
C ARG A 22 -10.51 -4.66 -0.19
N GLN A 23 -10.41 -5.17 1.04
CA GLN A 23 -9.14 -5.62 1.61
C GLN A 23 -8.56 -6.81 0.84
N VAL A 24 -9.38 -7.80 0.49
CA VAL A 24 -8.97 -8.95 -0.32
C VAL A 24 -8.52 -8.51 -1.71
N THR A 25 -9.27 -7.63 -2.37
CA THR A 25 -8.90 -7.09 -3.70
C THR A 25 -7.56 -6.36 -3.66
N LYS A 26 -7.32 -5.57 -2.61
CA LYS A 26 -6.04 -4.90 -2.41
C LYS A 26 -4.91 -5.90 -2.19
N LEU A 27 -5.09 -6.89 -1.31
CA LEU A 27 -4.08 -7.92 -1.05
C LEU A 27 -3.74 -8.72 -2.31
N ASN A 28 -4.74 -9.10 -3.11
CA ASN A 28 -4.53 -9.77 -4.38
C ASN A 28 -3.78 -8.89 -5.38
N THR A 29 -4.07 -7.60 -5.40
CA THR A 29 -3.35 -6.63 -6.25
C THR A 29 -1.89 -6.51 -5.84
N VAL A 30 -1.62 -6.34 -4.55
CA VAL A 30 -0.25 -6.29 -4.01
C VAL A 30 0.50 -7.56 -4.34
N ARG A 31 -0.12 -8.72 -4.08
CA ARG A 31 0.49 -10.02 -4.39
C ARG A 31 0.82 -10.15 -5.88
N ARG A 32 -0.11 -9.82 -6.76
CA ARG A 32 0.13 -9.82 -8.21
C ARG A 32 1.30 -8.92 -8.60
N LEU A 33 1.37 -7.70 -8.05
CA LEU A 33 2.47 -6.78 -8.33
C LEU A 33 3.82 -7.34 -7.86
N ILE A 34 3.86 -7.93 -6.66
CA ILE A 34 5.07 -8.58 -6.16
C ILE A 34 5.47 -9.74 -7.07
N ASP A 35 4.54 -10.67 -7.34
CA ASP A 35 4.81 -11.83 -8.19
C ASP A 35 5.24 -11.43 -9.62
N THR A 36 4.82 -10.26 -10.11
CA THR A 36 5.20 -9.76 -11.46
C THR A 36 6.54 -9.05 -11.47
N TYR A 37 6.85 -8.23 -10.46
CA TYR A 37 7.94 -7.25 -10.52
C TYR A 37 9.09 -7.50 -9.53
N GLU A 38 8.98 -8.48 -8.62
CA GLU A 38 10.04 -8.81 -7.66
C GLU A 38 11.38 -9.13 -8.33
N HIS A 39 11.35 -9.79 -9.50
CA HIS A 39 12.54 -10.12 -10.28
C HIS A 39 12.79 -9.19 -11.48
N ASP A 40 11.94 -8.18 -11.65
CA ASP A 40 12.00 -7.18 -12.74
C ASP A 40 11.79 -5.79 -12.14
N THR A 41 12.69 -5.40 -11.23
CA THR A 41 12.51 -4.24 -10.36
C THR A 41 12.62 -2.91 -11.08
N GLU A 42 13.31 -2.87 -12.22
CA GLU A 42 13.55 -1.67 -13.03
C GLU A 42 12.39 -1.38 -14.00
N ASN A 43 11.35 -2.20 -14.01
CA ASN A 43 10.23 -2.03 -14.92
C ASN A 43 9.38 -0.81 -14.53
N PRO A 44 9.30 0.25 -15.36
CA PRO A 44 8.60 1.49 -15.00
C PRO A 44 7.10 1.28 -14.77
N LYS A 45 6.53 0.19 -15.29
CA LYS A 45 5.11 -0.15 -15.10
C LYS A 45 4.75 -0.41 -13.63
N VAL A 46 5.70 -0.86 -12.80
CA VAL A 46 5.44 -1.08 -11.37
C VAL A 46 4.99 0.22 -10.69
N ILE A 47 5.68 1.32 -10.99
CA ILE A 47 5.39 2.66 -10.45
C ILE A 47 4.02 3.13 -10.94
N ASP A 48 3.74 2.95 -12.23
CA ASP A 48 2.46 3.33 -12.83
C ASP A 48 1.28 2.61 -12.18
N GLU A 49 1.39 1.30 -11.99
CA GLU A 49 0.34 0.49 -11.37
C GLU A 49 0.15 0.81 -9.89
N MET A 50 1.24 1.00 -9.14
CA MET A 50 1.20 1.42 -7.73
C MET A 50 0.55 2.79 -7.57
N TYR A 51 0.96 3.76 -8.38
CA TYR A 51 0.44 5.12 -8.35
C TYR A 51 -1.05 5.15 -8.72
N ALA A 52 -1.44 4.47 -9.81
CA ALA A 52 -2.82 4.38 -10.24
C ALA A 52 -3.73 3.73 -9.17
N PHE A 53 -3.24 2.67 -8.51
CA PHE A 53 -3.98 2.03 -7.43
C PHE A 53 -4.18 2.98 -6.24
N CYS A 54 -3.12 3.67 -5.80
CA CYS A 54 -3.19 4.59 -4.67
C CYS A 54 -4.17 5.76 -4.90
N LEU A 55 -4.31 6.22 -6.14
CA LEU A 55 -5.29 7.24 -6.52
C LEU A 55 -6.74 6.73 -6.48
N LYS A 56 -6.96 5.43 -6.78
CA LYS A 56 -8.28 4.81 -6.83
C LYS A 56 -8.76 4.33 -5.46
N ASP A 57 -7.86 3.83 -4.61
CA ASP A 57 -8.22 3.27 -3.31
C ASP A 57 -8.79 4.33 -2.36
N ARG A 58 -9.90 4.01 -1.70
CA ARG A 58 -10.65 4.94 -0.84
C ARG A 58 -9.82 5.52 0.30
N LYS A 59 -8.93 4.71 0.91
CA LYS A 59 -8.14 5.11 2.09
C LYS A 59 -6.83 5.77 1.65
N LEU A 60 -6.16 5.20 0.65
CA LEU A 60 -4.88 5.73 0.13
C LEU A 60 -5.08 7.05 -0.61
N LYS A 61 -6.19 7.24 -1.35
CA LYS A 61 -6.50 8.50 -2.04
C LYS A 61 -6.47 9.71 -1.11
N LYS A 62 -6.87 9.55 0.16
CA LYS A 62 -6.81 10.62 1.17
C LYS A 62 -5.36 11.02 1.48
N VAL A 63 -4.47 10.04 1.58
CA VAL A 63 -3.02 10.28 1.78
C VAL A 63 -2.42 10.93 0.52
N MET A 64 -2.79 10.43 -0.67
CA MET A 64 -2.38 11.04 -1.94
C MET A 64 -2.82 12.49 -2.04
N ALA A 65 -4.06 12.82 -1.68
CA ALA A 65 -4.57 14.19 -1.70
C ALA A 65 -3.86 15.10 -0.67
N LYS A 66 -3.46 14.55 0.48
CA LYS A 66 -2.75 15.30 1.54
C LYS A 66 -1.35 15.75 1.12
N TYR A 67 -0.61 14.91 0.41
CA TYR A 67 0.79 15.17 0.03
C TYR A 67 0.98 15.55 -1.45
N ASN A 68 -0.04 15.35 -2.28
CA ASN A 68 -0.03 15.56 -3.73
C ASN A 68 1.25 15.03 -4.44
N PRO A 69 1.65 13.77 -4.20
CA PRO A 69 2.90 13.24 -4.74
C PRO A 69 2.80 13.02 -6.25
N THR A 70 3.93 13.15 -6.92
CA THR A 70 4.07 12.82 -8.35
C THR A 70 4.51 11.37 -8.53
N LYS A 71 4.43 10.87 -9.77
CA LYS A 71 5.02 9.57 -10.11
C LYS A 71 6.53 9.51 -9.85
N LYS A 72 7.23 10.64 -9.99
CA LYS A 72 8.67 10.74 -9.68
C LYS A 72 8.96 10.57 -8.19
N ASP A 73 8.07 11.06 -7.32
CA ASP A 73 8.21 10.83 -5.88
C ASP A 73 8.07 9.34 -5.55
N PHE A 74 7.11 8.65 -6.19
CA PHE A 74 6.94 7.20 -6.04
C PHE A 74 8.17 6.44 -6.51
N ASP A 75 8.66 6.78 -7.70
CA ASP A 75 9.86 6.19 -8.30
C ASP A 75 11.08 6.35 -7.39
N MET A 76 11.34 7.57 -6.91
CA MET A 76 12.43 7.86 -5.99
C MET A 76 12.32 7.03 -4.69
N ILE A 77 11.15 7.01 -4.07
CA ILE A 77 10.94 6.27 -2.81
C ILE A 77 11.09 4.77 -3.05
N TYR A 78 10.54 4.25 -4.14
CA TYR A 78 10.64 2.84 -4.51
C TYR A 78 12.10 2.39 -4.64
N HIS A 79 12.92 3.16 -5.36
CA HIS A 79 14.36 2.88 -5.50
C HIS A 79 15.12 3.00 -4.18
N LYS A 80 14.76 3.96 -3.30
CA LYS A 80 15.32 4.01 -1.93
C LYS A 80 15.00 2.74 -1.15
N LEU A 81 13.77 2.22 -1.26
CA LEU A 81 13.37 0.99 -0.57
C LEU A 81 14.05 -0.27 -1.14
N LEU A 82 14.35 -0.30 -2.44
CA LEU A 82 15.08 -1.41 -3.06
C LEU A 82 16.49 -1.57 -2.46
N MET A 83 17.17 -0.48 -2.10
CA MET A 83 18.56 -0.56 -1.60
C MET A 83 18.73 -1.48 -0.38
N TYR A 84 17.75 -1.50 0.54
CA TYR A 84 17.83 -2.28 1.79
C TYR A 84 16.69 -3.27 1.96
N GLY A 85 15.65 -3.19 1.12
CA GLY A 85 14.41 -3.94 1.24
C GLY A 85 14.13 -4.86 0.05
N ASN A 86 15.10 -5.04 -0.86
CA ASN A 86 14.96 -5.92 -2.03
C ASN A 86 15.03 -7.41 -1.66
N PHE A 87 14.07 -7.86 -0.86
CA PHE A 87 13.84 -9.25 -0.55
C PHE A 87 12.39 -9.45 -0.11
N ARG A 88 11.86 -10.64 -0.37
CA ARG A 88 10.50 -11.01 -0.04
C ARG A 88 10.44 -11.90 1.19
N LYS A 89 9.45 -11.63 2.05
CA LYS A 89 9.04 -12.48 3.17
C LYS A 89 7.59 -12.89 2.96
N ILE A 90 7.38 -14.13 2.52
CA ILE A 90 6.06 -14.72 2.22
C ILE A 90 5.32 -13.90 1.14
N ASN A 91 4.39 -13.02 1.51
CA ASN A 91 3.60 -12.18 0.59
C ASN A 91 3.92 -10.69 0.78
N ARG A 92 5.06 -10.38 1.41
CA ARG A 92 5.48 -9.02 1.73
C ARG A 92 6.82 -8.76 1.07
N PHE A 93 6.85 -7.74 0.24
CA PHE A 93 8.04 -7.21 -0.40
C PHE A 93 8.04 -5.71 -0.13
N VAL A 94 9.00 -5.22 0.64
CA VAL A 94 8.97 -3.87 1.22
C VAL A 94 8.81 -2.77 0.15
N PRO A 95 9.54 -2.78 -0.99
CA PRO A 95 9.46 -1.74 -2.00
C PRO A 95 8.05 -1.55 -2.57
N ILE A 96 7.27 -2.63 -2.70
CA ILE A 96 5.89 -2.56 -3.21
C ILE A 96 4.89 -2.41 -2.05
N SER A 97 4.97 -3.29 -1.05
CA SER A 97 3.97 -3.41 0.03
C SER A 97 3.79 -2.11 0.81
N SER A 98 4.86 -1.33 0.98
CA SER A 98 4.85 -0.08 1.75
C SER A 98 3.93 0.99 1.19
N PHE A 99 3.56 0.93 -0.10
CA PHE A 99 2.66 1.91 -0.70
C PHE A 99 1.17 1.58 -0.48
N PHE A 100 0.83 0.35 -0.06
CA PHE A 100 -0.56 -0.13 0.02
C PHE A 100 -1.14 -0.16 1.45
N ALA A 101 -0.37 0.30 2.43
CA ALA A 101 -0.84 0.56 3.78
C ALA A 101 -0.83 2.07 4.07
N VAL A 102 -1.94 2.57 4.64
CA VAL A 102 -2.14 4.01 4.90
C VAL A 102 -1.01 4.58 5.74
N TYR A 103 -0.60 3.86 6.79
CA TYR A 103 0.44 4.31 7.70
C TYR A 103 1.80 4.44 7.02
N THR A 104 2.22 3.42 6.26
CA THR A 104 3.51 3.43 5.59
C THR A 104 3.51 4.42 4.43
N LEU A 105 2.42 4.54 3.66
CA LEU A 105 2.32 5.54 2.60
C LEU A 105 2.39 6.98 3.16
N ASP A 106 1.65 7.27 4.25
CA ASP A 106 1.71 8.57 4.92
C ASP A 106 3.12 8.86 5.43
N TYR A 107 3.78 7.88 6.06
CA TYR A 107 5.16 8.01 6.52
C TYR A 107 6.15 8.25 5.37
N LEU A 108 6.07 7.48 4.30
CA LEU A 108 6.97 7.58 3.15
C LEU A 108 6.85 8.94 2.47
N LEU A 109 5.63 9.42 2.23
CA LEU A 109 5.40 10.71 1.58
C LEU A 109 5.76 11.88 2.48
N LYS A 110 5.49 11.78 3.80
CA LYS A 110 5.88 12.79 4.78
C LYS A 110 7.38 12.95 4.91
N ASN A 111 8.13 11.85 4.77
CA ASN A 111 9.56 11.81 5.07
C ASN A 111 10.40 11.42 3.85
N LYS A 112 9.93 11.72 2.63
CA LYS A 112 10.54 11.27 1.37
C LYS A 112 12.00 11.66 1.20
N ASP A 113 12.44 12.70 1.90
CA ASP A 113 13.81 13.24 1.86
C ASP A 113 14.78 12.51 2.80
N LEU A 114 14.28 11.65 3.71
CA LEU A 114 15.14 10.81 4.55
C LEU A 114 15.98 9.83 3.72
N ASP A 115 17.06 9.34 4.32
CA ASP A 115 17.93 8.35 3.70
C ASP A 115 17.21 7.00 3.49
N ALA A 116 17.73 6.22 2.54
CA ALA A 116 17.14 4.94 2.14
C ALA A 116 17.06 3.93 3.28
N TYR A 117 18.06 3.89 4.18
CA TYR A 117 18.08 2.94 5.28
C TYR A 117 16.99 3.27 6.31
N THR A 118 16.88 4.54 6.71
CA THR A 118 15.87 4.99 7.68
C THR A 118 14.45 4.74 7.18
N LEU A 119 14.18 5.05 5.90
CA LEU A 119 12.88 4.75 5.29
C LEU A 119 12.58 3.25 5.31
N THR A 120 13.53 2.44 4.84
CA THR A 120 13.35 0.99 4.70
C THR A 120 13.22 0.29 6.06
N LYS A 121 14.03 0.67 7.04
CA LYS A 121 13.95 0.11 8.40
C LYS A 121 12.58 0.35 9.03
N ARG A 122 12.03 1.55 8.87
CA ARG A 122 10.70 1.88 9.42
C ARG A 122 9.60 1.04 8.77
N THR A 123 9.64 0.85 7.45
CA THR A 123 8.65 0.05 6.74
C THR A 123 8.80 -1.45 7.04
N MET A 124 10.03 -1.97 7.13
CA MET A 124 10.31 -3.34 7.59
C MET A 124 9.73 -3.62 8.97
N ASN A 125 9.95 -2.72 9.94
CA ASN A 125 9.39 -2.83 11.28
C ASN A 125 7.86 -2.89 11.26
N PHE A 126 7.21 -2.09 10.41
CA PHE A 126 5.75 -2.15 10.23
C PHE A 126 5.28 -3.50 9.70
N PHE A 127 6.06 -4.12 8.81
CA PHE A 127 5.74 -5.42 8.22
C PHE A 127 6.30 -6.61 9.01
N ASN A 128 6.95 -6.39 10.17
CA ASN A 128 7.66 -7.42 10.94
C ASN A 128 8.60 -8.27 10.06
N ILE A 129 9.35 -7.60 9.19
CA ILE A 129 10.30 -8.23 8.27
C ILE A 129 11.68 -8.26 8.90
#